data_AF-A0A484XTA2-F1
#
_entry.id   AF-A0A484XTA2-F1
#
_cell.length_a   1.000
_cell.length_b   1.000
_cell.length_c   1.000
_cell.angle_alpha   90.00
_cell.angle_beta   90.00
_cell.angle_gamma   90.00
#
_symmetry.space_group_name_H-M   'P 1'
#
loop_
_entity.id
_entity.type
_entity.pdbx_description
1 polymer ?
#
loop_
_entity_poly.entity_id
_entity_poly.type
_entity_poly.pdbx_seq_one_letter_code
_entity_poly.pdbx_strand_id
1 'polypeptide(L)'
;MAFDPHKQIAIVNTSHIVQYVKLYSREDYDKADKSAGNESGFAPQEGAPYGLRLMVANNWLGMPCWQPPFGEIVALDMHTGGC
;
A
#
# COMPACT_ATOMS: atom_id res chain seq x y z
N MET A 1 -4.06 13.00 6.81
CA MET A 1 -3.04 14.06 6.63
C MET A 1 -3.58 15.41 7.10
N ALA A 2 -2.69 16.29 7.56
CA ALA A 2 -2.97 17.69 7.86
C ALA A 2 -1.87 18.57 7.26
N PHE A 3 -2.15 19.86 7.00
CA PHE A 3 -1.20 20.78 6.39
C PHE A 3 -1.24 22.15 7.08
N ASP A 4 -0.08 22.66 7.49
CA ASP A 4 0.12 24.03 7.97
C ASP A 4 0.61 24.91 6.81
N PRO A 5 -0.22 25.80 6.26
CA PRO A 5 0.16 26.64 5.13
C PRO A 5 1.10 27.80 5.51
N HIS A 6 1.21 28.16 6.80
CA HIS A 6 2.13 29.22 7.22
C HIS A 6 3.55 28.70 7.36
N LYS A 7 3.71 27.51 7.93
CA LYS A 7 5.01 26.85 8.08
C LYS A 7 5.40 25.97 6.90
N GLN A 8 4.45 25.71 5.99
CA GLN A 8 4.63 24.81 4.85
C GLN A 8 5.03 23.40 5.30
N ILE A 9 4.36 22.90 6.35
CA ILE A 9 4.60 21.56 6.92
C ILE A 9 3.38 20.68 6.66
N ALA A 10 3.61 19.51 6.05
CA ALA A 10 2.61 18.46 5.92
C ALA A 10 2.80 17.41 7.01
N ILE A 11 1.77 17.17 7.81
CA ILE A 11 1.73 16.09 8.80
C ILE A 11 1.06 14.88 8.16
N VAL A 12 1.83 13.80 7.98
CA VAL A 12 1.41 12.61 7.22
C VAL A 12 1.49 11.38 8.10
N ASN A 13 0.43 10.56 8.05
CA ASN A 13 0.44 9.21 8.59
C ASN A 13 1.05 8.28 7.53
N THR A 14 2.19 7.67 7.86
CA THR A 14 2.94 6.79 6.97
C THR A 14 2.82 5.36 7.47
N SER A 15 2.44 4.44 6.60
CA SER A 15 2.35 3.01 6.94
C SER A 15 3.58 2.26 6.44
N HIS A 16 4.17 1.41 7.29
CA HIS A 16 5.30 0.53 6.94
C HIS A 16 4.77 -0.89 6.75
N ILE A 17 4.33 -1.21 5.54
CA ILE A 17 3.62 -2.47 5.23
C ILE A 17 4.48 -3.36 4.34
N VAL A 18 4.68 -4.61 4.76
CA VAL A 18 5.26 -5.63 3.89
C VAL A 18 4.16 -6.25 3.04
N GLN A 19 4.20 -5.97 1.74
CA GLN A 19 3.29 -6.54 0.76
C GLN A 19 3.99 -7.55 -0.13
N TYR A 20 3.25 -8.58 -0.52
CA TYR A 20 3.68 -9.53 -1.55
C TYR A 20 2.64 -9.58 -2.66
N VAL A 21 3.14 -9.89 -3.85
CA VAL A 21 2.38 -9.85 -5.10
C VAL A 21 2.27 -11.26 -5.65
N LYS A 22 1.06 -11.65 -6.04
CA LYS A 22 0.82 -12.86 -6.84
C LYS A 22 0.32 -12.47 -8.22
N LEU A 23 1.00 -12.97 -9.24
CA LEU A 23 0.54 -12.88 -10.62
C LEU A 23 -0.45 -14.01 -10.91
N TYR A 24 -1.55 -13.65 -11.55
CA TYR A 24 -2.58 -14.57 -12.03
C TYR A 24 -2.57 -14.57 -13.55
N SER A 25 -2.83 -15.72 -14.16
CA SER A 25 -3.12 -15.76 -15.60
C SER A 25 -4.31 -14.84 -15.91
N ARG A 26 -4.41 -14.36 -17.16
CA ARG A 26 -5.55 -13.52 -17.56
C ARG A 26 -6.89 -14.21 -17.29
N GLU A 27 -7.00 -15.49 -17.62
CA GLU A 27 -8.20 -16.29 -17.39
C GLU A 27 -8.56 -16.41 -15.89
N ASP A 28 -7.56 -16.69 -15.04
CA ASP A 28 -7.82 -16.81 -13.59
C ASP A 28 -8.17 -15.47 -12.96
N TYR A 29 -7.56 -14.38 -13.44
CA TYR A 29 -7.88 -13.03 -13.00
C TYR A 29 -9.31 -12.64 -13.36
N ASP A 30 -9.78 -12.97 -14.56
CA ASP A 30 -11.13 -12.64 -15.01
C ASP A 30 -12.22 -13.36 -14.21
N LYS A 31 -11.88 -14.52 -13.62
CA LYS A 31 -12.73 -15.29 -12.69
C LYS A 31 -12.56 -14.89 -11.23
N ALA A 32 -11.54 -14.10 -10.89
CA ALA A 32 -11.27 -13.69 -9.52
C ALA A 32 -12.25 -12.61 -9.04
N ASP A 33 -12.31 -12.46 -7.72
CA ASP A 33 -12.95 -11.29 -7.11
C ASP A 33 -12.22 -10.01 -7.56
N LYS A 34 -12.97 -8.95 -7.83
CA LYS A 34 -12.41 -7.69 -8.37
C LYS A 34 -12.24 -6.60 -7.31
N SER A 35 -12.24 -6.94 -6.03
CA SER A 35 -11.95 -6.00 -4.94
C SER A 35 -10.56 -5.40 -5.14
N ALA A 36 -10.51 -4.07 -5.26
CA ALA A 36 -9.28 -3.31 -5.37
C ALA A 36 -9.02 -2.55 -4.06
N GLY A 37 -7.75 -2.31 -3.75
CA GLY A 37 -7.34 -1.58 -2.56
C GLY A 37 -5.84 -1.31 -2.56
N ASN A 38 -5.41 -0.32 -1.77
CA ASN A 38 -4.01 0.11 -1.71
C ASN A 38 -3.17 -0.88 -0.89
N GLU A 39 -3.74 -1.44 0.17
CA GLU A 39 -3.06 -2.37 1.08
C GLU A 39 -3.24 -3.83 0.64
N SER A 40 -4.38 -4.15 0.04
CA SER A 40 -4.66 -5.46 -0.54
C SER A 40 -5.75 -5.36 -1.59
N GLY A 41 -5.67 -6.18 -2.64
CA GLY A 41 -6.69 -6.21 -3.69
C GLY A 41 -6.16 -6.72 -5.02
N PHE A 42 -7.01 -6.63 -6.03
CA PHE A 42 -6.75 -7.05 -7.40
C PHE A 42 -6.51 -5.83 -8.29
N ALA A 43 -5.57 -5.95 -9.22
CA ALA A 43 -5.28 -4.93 -10.22
C ALA A 43 -5.19 -5.58 -11.61
N PRO A 44 -5.86 -5.01 -12.64
CA PRO A 44 -6.05 -5.69 -13.93
C PRO A 44 -4.80 -5.76 -14.80
N GLN A 45 -3.86 -4.83 -14.64
CA GLN A 45 -2.67 -4.72 -15.48
C GLN A 45 -3.04 -4.80 -16.98
N GLU A 46 -3.89 -3.88 -17.44
CA GLU A 46 -4.40 -3.88 -18.81
C GLU A 46 -3.26 -3.88 -19.84
N GLY A 47 -3.41 -4.70 -20.88
CA GLY A 47 -2.36 -4.91 -21.89
C GLY A 47 -1.30 -5.97 -21.52
N ALA A 48 -1.20 -6.37 -20.24
CA ALA A 48 -0.34 -7.48 -19.83
C ALA A 48 -1.05 -8.85 -19.97
N PRO A 49 -0.32 -9.97 -20.11
CA PRO A 49 -0.93 -11.30 -20.16
C PRO A 49 -1.35 -11.85 -18.77
N TYR A 50 -1.24 -11.04 -17.72
CA TYR A 50 -1.54 -11.42 -16.33
C TYR A 50 -2.28 -10.29 -15.61
N GLY A 51 -3.01 -10.66 -14.56
CA GLY A 51 -3.48 -9.74 -13.53
C GLY A 51 -2.70 -9.89 -12.23
N LEU A 52 -2.87 -8.96 -11.32
CA LEU A 52 -2.12 -8.91 -10.06
C LEU A 52 -3.06 -9.01 -8.86
N ARG A 53 -2.65 -9.76 -7.83
CA ARG A 53 -3.22 -9.69 -6.48
C ARG A 53 -2.15 -9.21 -5.50
N LEU A 54 -2.45 -8.11 -4.81
CA LEU A 54 -1.65 -7.52 -3.74
C LEU A 54 -2.16 -8.02 -2.39
N MET A 55 -1.25 -8.46 -1.53
CA MET A 55 -1.55 -9.01 -0.21
C MET A 55 -0.56 -8.51 0.84
N VAL A 56 -0.99 -8.46 2.10
CA VAL A 56 -0.16 -8.08 3.24
C VAL A 56 0.38 -9.33 3.93
N ALA A 57 1.66 -9.30 4.33
CA ALA A 57 2.32 -10.39 5.04
C ALA A 57 1.86 -10.48 6.50
N ASN A 58 0.73 -11.14 6.72
CA ASN A 58 0.17 -11.35 8.05
C ASN A 58 0.37 -12.80 8.53
N ASN A 59 0.43 -12.98 9.84
CA ASN A 59 0.32 -14.29 10.46
C ASN A 59 -1.13 -14.81 10.42
N TRP A 60 -1.34 -16.02 10.95
CA TRP A 60 -2.65 -16.67 10.95
C TRP A 60 -3.75 -15.92 11.74
N LEU A 61 -3.38 -15.03 12.66
CA LEU A 61 -4.29 -14.16 13.41
C LEU A 61 -4.56 -12.82 12.69
N GLY A 62 -4.00 -12.60 11.51
CA GLY A 62 -4.13 -11.34 10.77
C GLY A 62 -3.21 -10.22 11.28
N MET A 63 -2.26 -10.52 12.16
CA MET A 63 -1.30 -9.52 12.64
C MET A 63 -0.08 -9.43 11.72
N PRO A 64 0.56 -8.25 11.60
CA PRO A 64 1.85 -8.10 10.93
C PRO A 64 2.87 -9.14 11.41
N CYS A 65 3.54 -9.82 10.49
CA CYS A 65 4.59 -10.79 10.84
C CYS A 65 6.02 -10.24 10.68
N TRP A 66 6.18 -8.93 10.47
CA TRP A 66 7.46 -8.24 10.37
C TRP A 66 7.78 -7.44 11.65
N GLN A 67 9.01 -6.94 11.80
CA GLN A 67 9.41 -6.17 12.98
C GLN A 67 8.84 -4.74 12.93
N PRO A 68 8.37 -4.17 14.07
CA PRO A 68 7.90 -2.79 14.16
C PRO A 68 9.04 -1.76 13.96
N PRO A 69 8.72 -0.48 13.68
CA PRO A 69 7.39 0.13 13.66
C PRO A 69 6.54 -0.26 12.44
N PHE A 70 5.21 -0.33 12.61
CA PHE A 70 4.25 -0.64 11.53
C PHE A 70 3.73 0.62 10.80
N GLY A 71 4.09 1.79 11.32
CA GLY A 71 3.76 3.08 10.78
C GLY A 71 4.28 4.18 11.70
N GLU A 72 4.25 5.40 11.20
CA GLU A 72 4.80 6.59 11.85
C GLU A 72 4.01 7.84 11.46
N ILE A 73 4.15 8.90 12.25
CA ILE A 73 3.68 10.24 11.88
C ILE A 73 4.90 11.08 11.55
N VAL A 74 4.95 11.60 10.33
CA VAL A 74 6.07 12.44 9.86
C VAL A 74 5.60 13.88 9.61
N ALA A 75 6.51 14.82 9.83
CA ALA A 75 6.34 16.23 9.49
C ALA A 75 7.24 16.56 8.31
N LEU A 76 6.66 16.67 7.12
CA LEU A 76 7.39 16.95 5.89
C LEU A 76 7.44 18.45 5.62
N ASP A 77 8.63 19.01 5.51
CA ASP A 77 8.87 20.35 5.00
C ASP A 77 8.59 20.38 3.49
N MET A 78 7.60 21.17 3.06
CA MET A 78 7.13 21.20 1.68
C MET A 78 7.99 22.09 0.77
N HIS A 79 8.93 22.86 1.32
CA HIS A 79 9.90 23.62 0.53
C HIS A 79 11.07 22.74 0.07
N THR A 80 11.52 21.85 0.94
CA THR A 80 12.75 21.07 0.77
C THR A 80 12.51 19.58 0.58
N GLY A 81 11.35 19.07 1.00
CA GLY A 81 11.04 17.64 1.06
C GLY A 81 11.73 16.91 2.22
N GLY A 82 12.30 17.64 3.20
CA GLY A 82 12.91 17.05 4.40
C GLY A 82 11.87 16.60 5.43
N CYS A 83 12.17 15.53 6.16
CA CYS A 83 11.38 15.01 7.28
C CYS A 83 12.00 15.37 8.63
#